data_AF-A0A7W9Q3E6-F1
#
_entry.id   AF-A0A7W9Q3E6-F1
#
_cell.length_a   1.000
_cell.length_b   1.000
_cell.length_c   1.000
_cell.angle_alpha   90.00
_cell.angle_beta   90.00
_cell.angle_gamma   90.00
#
_symmetry.space_group_name_H-M   'P 1'
#
loop_
_entity.id
_entity.type
_entity.pdbx_description
1 polymer ?
#
loop_
_entity_poly.entity_id
_entity_poly.type
_entity_poly.pdbx_seq_one_letter_code
_entity_poly.pdbx_strand_id
1 'polypeptide(L)'
;MADDLPHLADQEYTMVAQSRPVLVKQTLADLEARFPAMRGYDDAQREHTAEDLAHIVDFLTAALYVDDPGIFTAFLTWTADVLEARHVPARSLLLGLEILAGQLREFPRTLGHLREGSAAVLDRPTRPVPGPHLPA
;
A
#
# COMPACT_ATOMS: atom_id res chain seq x y z
N MET A 1 -13.66 16.01 -27.93
CA MET A 1 -13.30 16.30 -26.52
C MET A 1 -13.14 14.98 -25.78
N ALA A 2 -12.09 14.24 -26.17
CA ALA A 2 -11.58 13.04 -25.49
C ALA A 2 -10.08 13.24 -25.18
N ASP A 3 -9.65 14.50 -25.20
CA ASP A 3 -8.26 14.97 -25.09
C ASP A 3 -7.97 15.49 -23.66
N ASP A 4 -8.95 15.39 -22.75
CA ASP A 4 -8.90 16.03 -21.44
C ASP A 4 -8.35 15.10 -20.33
N LEU A 5 -7.97 13.86 -20.64
CA LEU A 5 -7.46 12.89 -19.64
C LEU A 5 -6.35 12.00 -20.25
N PRO A 6 -5.12 12.51 -20.42
CA PRO A 6 -3.99 11.74 -20.97
C PRO A 6 -3.71 10.44 -20.19
N HIS A 7 -4.07 10.37 -18.91
CA HIS A 7 -3.98 9.16 -18.09
C HIS A 7 -4.94 8.02 -18.48
N LEU A 8 -5.98 8.29 -19.28
CA LEU A 8 -6.86 7.25 -19.85
C LEU A 8 -6.28 6.65 -21.14
N ALA A 9 -5.36 7.36 -21.80
CA ALA A 9 -4.53 6.79 -22.86
C ALA A 9 -3.39 5.93 -22.28
N ASP A 10 -3.07 6.09 -21.00
CA ASP A 10 -2.12 5.27 -20.26
C ASP A 10 -2.69 3.88 -19.97
N GLN A 11 -2.10 2.87 -20.60
CA GLN A 11 -2.46 1.47 -20.38
C GLN A 11 -2.16 1.00 -18.94
N GLU A 12 -1.35 1.74 -18.16
CA GLU A 12 -0.90 1.34 -16.83
C GLU A 12 -2.07 1.04 -15.87
N TYR A 13 -3.08 1.91 -15.77
CA TYR A 13 -4.26 1.67 -14.91
C TYR A 13 -4.89 0.31 -15.23
N THR A 14 -5.12 0.04 -16.51
CA THR A 14 -5.78 -1.20 -16.96
C THR A 14 -4.92 -2.42 -16.62
N MET A 15 -3.61 -2.34 -16.88
CA MET A 15 -2.68 -3.44 -16.62
C MET A 15 -2.52 -3.73 -15.13
N VAL A 16 -2.44 -2.70 -14.28
CA VAL A 16 -2.34 -2.88 -12.81
C VAL A 16 -3.65 -3.42 -12.25
N ALA A 17 -4.81 -2.88 -12.66
CA ALA A 17 -6.11 -3.34 -12.20
C ALA A 17 -6.36 -4.81 -12.55
N GLN A 18 -6.02 -5.23 -13.77
CA GLN A 18 -6.15 -6.65 -14.18
C GLN A 18 -5.17 -7.57 -13.45
N SER A 19 -4.00 -7.05 -13.06
CA SER A 19 -2.97 -7.81 -12.36
C SER A 19 -3.21 -7.93 -10.85
N ARG A 20 -4.22 -7.25 -10.30
CA ARG A 20 -4.50 -7.20 -8.84
C ARG A 20 -4.42 -8.56 -8.13
N PRO A 21 -5.09 -9.64 -8.57
CA PRO A 21 -5.02 -10.92 -7.86
C PRO A 21 -3.60 -11.50 -7.82
N VAL A 22 -2.83 -11.31 -8.89
CA VAL A 22 -1.45 -11.78 -8.99
C VAL A 22 -0.53 -10.94 -8.12
N LEU A 23 -0.68 -9.61 -8.14
CA LEU A 23 0.11 -8.68 -7.32
C LEU A 23 -0.08 -8.95 -5.83
N VAL A 24 -1.33 -9.12 -5.37
CA VAL A 24 -1.63 -9.45 -3.96
C VAL A 24 -0.97 -10.76 -3.56
N LYS A 25 -1.19 -11.82 -4.36
CA LYS A 25 -0.64 -13.15 -4.07
C LYS A 25 0.89 -13.16 -4.02
N GLN A 26 1.55 -12.55 -5.02
CA GLN A 26 3.01 -12.51 -5.09
C GLN A 26 3.60 -11.63 -3.98
N THR A 27 2.97 -10.50 -3.69
CA THR A 27 3.44 -9.62 -2.61
C THR A 27 3.31 -10.28 -1.24
N LEU A 28 2.22 -11.02 -0.99
CA LEU A 28 2.06 -11.79 0.24
C LEU A 28 3.16 -12.85 0.38
N ALA A 29 3.44 -13.62 -0.68
CA ALA A 29 4.49 -14.63 -0.67
C ALA A 29 5.89 -14.03 -0.44
N ASP A 30 6.19 -12.90 -1.09
CA ASP A 30 7.46 -12.20 -0.92
C ASP A 30 7.60 -11.59 0.48
N LEU A 31 6.51 -11.09 1.07
CA LEU A 31 6.48 -10.62 2.45
C LEU A 31 6.74 -11.77 3.43
N GLU A 32 6.12 -12.93 3.24
CA GLU A 32 6.40 -14.12 4.07
C GLU A 32 7.87 -14.53 4.03
N ALA A 33 8.50 -14.42 2.85
CA ALA A 33 9.92 -14.75 2.68
C ALA A 33 10.85 -13.70 3.32
N ARG A 34 10.50 -12.41 3.23
CA ARG A 34 11.40 -11.28 3.57
C ARG A 34 11.11 -10.65 4.94
N PHE A 35 9.96 -10.91 5.55
CA PHE A 35 9.55 -10.35 6.84
C PHE A 35 9.43 -11.45 7.91
N PRO A 36 10.47 -11.68 8.73
CA PRO A 36 10.52 -12.80 9.67
C PRO A 36 9.36 -12.87 10.66
N ALA A 37 8.73 -11.74 10.99
CA ALA A 37 7.59 -11.68 11.91
C ALA A 37 6.35 -12.45 11.38
N MET A 38 6.18 -12.54 10.06
CA MET A 38 5.06 -13.28 9.46
C MET A 38 5.15 -14.80 9.63
N ARG A 39 6.33 -15.35 9.99
CA ARG A 39 6.46 -16.79 10.27
C ARG A 39 5.61 -17.24 11.46
N GLY A 40 5.29 -16.32 12.37
CA GLY A 40 4.43 -16.58 13.53
C GLY A 40 2.95 -16.28 13.29
N TYR A 41 2.56 -15.83 12.09
CA TYR A 41 1.17 -15.48 11.82
C TYR A 41 0.29 -16.73 11.78
N ASP A 42 -0.93 -16.62 12.28
CA ASP A 42 -2.00 -17.58 12.00
C ASP A 42 -2.68 -17.27 10.65
N ASP A 43 -3.60 -18.14 10.24
CA ASP A 43 -4.27 -18.00 8.95
C ASP A 43 -5.15 -16.74 8.87
N ALA A 44 -5.74 -16.33 10.00
CA ALA A 44 -6.52 -15.10 10.04
C ALA A 44 -5.61 -13.88 9.83
N GLN A 45 -4.43 -13.84 10.44
CA GLN A 45 -3.47 -12.75 10.26
C GLN A 45 -2.91 -12.70 8.84
N ARG A 46 -2.71 -13.86 8.20
CA ARG A 46 -2.36 -13.92 6.77
C ARG A 46 -3.47 -13.38 5.89
N GLU A 47 -4.72 -13.75 6.15
CA GLU A 47 -5.88 -13.25 5.39
C GLU A 47 -6.01 -11.74 5.52
N HIS A 48 -5.93 -11.18 6.74
CA HIS A 48 -5.95 -9.72 6.93
C HIS A 48 -4.79 -9.03 6.20
N THR A 49 -3.61 -9.64 6.16
CA THR A 49 -2.47 -9.09 5.38
C THR A 49 -2.77 -9.11 3.88
N ALA A 50 -3.40 -10.17 3.38
CA ALA A 50 -3.83 -10.25 1.98
C ALA A 50 -4.90 -9.19 1.65
N GLU A 51 -5.87 -8.98 2.54
CA GLU A 51 -6.88 -7.92 2.44
C GLU A 51 -6.24 -6.52 2.41
N ASP A 52 -5.29 -6.25 3.29
CA ASP A 52 -4.56 -4.97 3.32
C ASP A 52 -3.80 -4.74 2.00
N LEU A 53 -3.15 -5.76 1.45
CA LEU A 53 -2.50 -5.70 0.13
C LEU A 53 -3.52 -5.46 -0.99
N ALA A 54 -4.69 -6.07 -0.91
CA ALA A 54 -5.77 -5.87 -1.86
C ALA A 54 -6.23 -4.42 -1.86
N HIS A 55 -6.45 -3.83 -0.67
CA HIS A 55 -6.79 -2.43 -0.53
C HIS A 55 -5.67 -1.50 -1.04
N ILE A 56 -4.40 -1.81 -0.78
CA ILE A 56 -3.27 -1.03 -1.33
C ILE A 56 -3.34 -0.97 -2.86
N VAL A 57 -3.57 -2.10 -3.53
CA VAL A 57 -3.70 -2.14 -4.99
C VAL A 57 -4.97 -1.41 -5.47
N ASP A 58 -6.08 -1.51 -4.74
CA ASP A 58 -7.32 -0.80 -5.07
C ASP A 58 -7.15 0.72 -4.99
N PHE A 59 -6.52 1.24 -3.94
CA PHE A 59 -6.26 2.67 -3.81
C PHE A 59 -5.20 3.17 -4.80
N LEU A 60 -4.20 2.34 -5.14
CA LEU A 60 -3.24 2.64 -6.20
C LEU A 60 -3.92 2.76 -7.56
N THR A 61 -4.79 1.80 -7.90
CA THR A 61 -5.53 1.83 -9.18
C THR A 61 -6.54 2.98 -9.23
N ALA A 62 -7.18 3.33 -8.11
CA ALA A 62 -8.03 4.51 -8.01
C ALA A 62 -7.23 5.80 -8.27
N ALA A 63 -6.06 5.96 -7.62
CA ALA A 63 -5.18 7.11 -7.84
C ALA A 63 -4.69 7.21 -9.29
N LEU A 64 -4.36 6.07 -9.93
CA LEU A 64 -4.02 6.02 -11.35
C LEU A 64 -5.20 6.36 -12.26
N TYR A 65 -6.42 5.95 -11.89
CA TYR A 65 -7.61 6.23 -12.67
C TYR A 65 -7.96 7.72 -12.69
N VAL A 66 -7.81 8.42 -11.56
CA VAL A 66 -8.12 9.86 -11.45
C VAL A 66 -6.91 10.78 -11.63
N ASP A 67 -5.71 10.21 -11.70
CA ASP A 67 -4.42 10.92 -11.74
C ASP A 67 -4.17 11.81 -10.51
N ASP A 68 -4.51 11.30 -9.33
CA ASP A 68 -4.34 12.00 -8.06
C ASP A 68 -3.61 11.12 -7.03
N PRO A 69 -2.31 11.35 -6.78
CA PRO A 69 -1.56 10.62 -5.75
C PRO A 69 -2.07 10.92 -4.33
N GLY A 70 -2.84 11.99 -4.12
CA GLY A 70 -3.46 12.34 -2.84
C GLY A 70 -4.36 11.23 -2.29
N ILE A 71 -5.10 10.53 -3.16
CA ILE A 71 -5.97 9.41 -2.76
C ILE A 71 -5.14 8.27 -2.14
N PHE A 72 -4.04 7.91 -2.80
CA PHE A 72 -3.20 6.80 -2.37
C PHE A 72 -2.37 7.15 -1.13
N THR A 73 -1.78 8.35 -1.09
CA THR A 73 -0.99 8.82 0.05
C THR A 73 -1.84 9.00 1.31
N ALA A 74 -3.06 9.53 1.20
CA ALA A 74 -4.00 9.63 2.31
C ALA A 74 -4.38 8.25 2.88
N PHE A 75 -4.66 7.28 1.99
CA PHE A 75 -4.91 5.90 2.41
C PHE A 75 -3.71 5.29 3.12
N LEU A 76 -2.50 5.41 2.56
CA LEU A 76 -1.31 4.81 3.15
C LEU A 76 -0.92 5.40 4.50
N THR A 77 -1.03 6.72 4.66
CA THR A 77 -0.76 7.39 5.95
C THR A 77 -1.79 6.98 7.01
N TRP A 78 -3.07 6.89 6.65
CA TRP A 78 -4.11 6.35 7.54
C TRP A 78 -3.85 4.88 7.90
N THR A 79 -3.52 4.04 6.93
CA THR A 79 -3.19 2.62 7.16
C THR A 79 -1.99 2.47 8.09
N ALA A 80 -0.97 3.30 7.92
CA ALA A 80 0.21 3.28 8.79
C ALA A 80 -0.15 3.62 10.25
N ASP A 81 -1.01 4.60 10.48
CA ASP A 81 -1.52 4.93 11.83
C ASP A 81 -2.35 3.78 12.43
N VAL A 82 -3.19 3.13 11.62
CA VAL A 82 -3.98 1.95 12.05
C VAL A 82 -3.08 0.77 12.42
N LEU A 83 -2.05 0.49 11.61
CA LEU A 83 -1.09 -0.58 11.87
C LEU A 83 -0.30 -0.32 13.16
N GLU A 84 0.16 0.91 13.39
CA GLU A 84 0.88 1.27 14.62
C GLU A 84 0.01 1.17 15.87
N ALA A 85 -1.27 1.56 15.78
CA ALA A 85 -2.24 1.35 16.86
C ALA A 85 -2.45 -0.14 17.19
N ARG A 86 -2.19 -1.04 16.23
CA ARG A 86 -2.22 -2.51 16.38
C ARG A 86 -0.85 -3.10 16.71
N HIS A 87 0.14 -2.28 17.05
CA HIS A 87 1.53 -2.69 17.31
C HIS A 87 2.25 -3.33 16.11
N VAL A 88 1.79 -3.07 14.88
CA VAL A 88 2.48 -3.45 13.65
C VAL A 88 3.33 -2.25 13.17
N PRO A 89 4.65 -2.41 13.01
CA PRO A 89 5.50 -1.27 12.65
C PRO A 89 5.24 -0.80 11.21
N ALA A 90 5.10 0.52 10.99
CA ALA A 90 4.87 1.07 9.64
C ALA A 90 5.92 0.69 8.59
N ARG A 91 7.12 0.26 9.00
CA ARG A 91 8.13 -0.31 8.11
C ARG A 91 7.66 -1.56 7.35
N SER A 92 6.68 -2.31 7.89
CA SER A 92 6.11 -3.47 7.18
C SER A 92 5.29 -3.03 5.97
N LEU A 93 4.56 -1.92 6.08
CA LEU A 93 3.86 -1.29 4.96
C LEU A 93 4.85 -0.85 3.89
N LEU A 94 5.93 -0.17 4.29
CA LEU A 94 7.00 0.26 3.36
C LEU A 94 7.64 -0.93 2.62
N LEU A 95 7.87 -2.06 3.30
CA LEU A 95 8.38 -3.27 2.66
C LEU A 95 7.39 -3.83 1.63
N GLY A 96 6.09 -3.80 1.93
CA GLY A 96 5.04 -4.19 0.98
C GLY A 96 5.04 -3.30 -0.27
N LEU A 97 5.20 -1.99 -0.11
CA LEU A 97 5.30 -1.03 -1.21
C LEU A 97 6.57 -1.25 -2.05
N GLU A 98 7.71 -1.56 -1.43
CA GLU A 98 8.95 -1.90 -2.14
C GLU A 98 8.77 -3.16 -3.01
N ILE A 99 8.12 -4.19 -2.47
CA ILE A 99 7.85 -5.44 -3.20
C ILE A 99 6.93 -5.17 -4.40
N LEU A 100 5.84 -4.42 -4.21
CA LEU A 100 4.96 -4.01 -5.30
C LEU A 100 5.71 -3.20 -6.37
N ALA A 101 6.58 -2.28 -5.97
CA ALA A 101 7.40 -1.51 -6.91
C ALA A 101 8.34 -2.40 -7.73
N GLY A 102 8.89 -3.46 -7.13
CA GLY A 102 9.70 -4.46 -7.83
C GLY A 102 8.90 -5.23 -8.90
N GLN A 103 7.64 -5.58 -8.60
CA GLN A 103 6.73 -6.27 -9.53
C GLN A 103 6.23 -5.34 -10.65
N LEU A 104 6.16 -4.03 -10.39
CA LEU A 104 5.59 -3.01 -11.28
C LEU A 104 6.66 -2.14 -11.98
N ARG A 105 7.88 -2.65 -12.11
CA ARG A 105 9.04 -1.88 -12.61
C ARG A 105 8.89 -1.30 -14.03
N GLU A 106 7.99 -1.84 -14.83
CA GLU A 106 7.73 -1.44 -16.22
C GLU A 106 6.67 -0.33 -16.33
N PHE A 107 6.11 0.12 -15.19
CA PHE A 107 5.01 1.06 -15.11
C PHE A 107 5.46 2.36 -14.42
N PRO A 108 6.17 3.27 -15.13
CA PRO A 108 6.80 4.45 -14.52
C PRO A 108 5.83 5.36 -13.76
N ARG A 109 4.58 5.52 -14.20
CA ARG A 109 3.61 6.36 -13.49
C ARG A 109 3.16 5.70 -12.19
N THR A 110 2.88 4.40 -12.24
CA THR A 110 2.60 3.57 -11.07
C THR A 110 3.74 3.63 -10.05
N LEU A 111 5.00 3.57 -10.52
CA LEU A 111 6.17 3.76 -9.66
C LEU A 111 6.23 5.15 -9.04
N GLY A 112 5.78 6.19 -9.74
CA GLY A 112 5.61 7.54 -9.20
C GLY A 112 4.69 7.56 -7.98
N HIS A 113 3.47 7.03 -8.12
CA HIS A 113 2.51 6.93 -7.01
C HIS A 113 3.05 6.10 -5.84
N LEU A 114 3.74 4.97 -6.10
CA LEU A 114 4.37 4.15 -5.05
C LEU A 114 5.47 4.90 -4.29
N ARG A 115 6.29 5.69 -4.99
CA ARG A 115 7.34 6.52 -4.38
C ARG A 115 6.73 7.62 -3.52
N GLU A 116 5.74 8.34 -4.04
CA GLU A 116 5.03 9.39 -3.30
C GLU A 116 4.32 8.83 -2.06
N GLY A 117 3.65 7.69 -2.21
CA GLY A 117 3.05 6.94 -1.10
C GLY A 117 4.07 6.58 -0.02
N SER A 118 5.23 6.07 -0.42
CA SER A 118 6.30 5.71 0.51
C SER A 118 6.89 6.93 1.22
N ALA A 119 7.10 8.05 0.50
CA ALA A 119 7.55 9.30 1.07
C ALA A 119 6.54 9.86 2.08
N ALA A 120 5.24 9.86 1.74
CA ALA A 120 4.18 10.30 2.64
C ALA A 120 4.14 9.48 3.94
N VAL A 121 4.32 8.16 3.86
CA VAL A 121 4.42 7.30 5.06
C VAL A 121 5.63 7.65 5.92
N LEU A 122 6.77 7.99 5.31
CA LEU A 122 7.99 8.37 6.03
C LEU A 122 7.92 9.76 6.66
N ASP A 123 7.32 10.72 5.97
CA ASP A 123 7.22 12.11 6.39
C ASP A 123 6.06 12.36 7.37
N ARG A 124 5.17 11.38 7.54
CA ARG A 124 4.01 11.55 8.42
C ARG A 124 4.46 11.79 9.87
N PRO A 125 3.84 12.73 10.60
CA PRO A 125 4.09 12.89 12.02
C PRO A 125 3.60 11.63 12.74
N THR A 126 4.50 10.93 13.45
CA THR A 126 4.12 9.79 14.29
C THR A 126 3.17 10.29 15.37
N ARG A 127 1.88 9.94 15.29
CA ARG A 127 0.92 10.29 16.33
C ARG A 127 1.18 9.38 17.54
N PRO A 128 1.45 9.93 18.74
CA PRO A 128 1.64 9.10 19.93
C PRO A 128 0.37 8.28 20.16
N VAL A 129 0.50 6.97 20.32
CA VAL A 129 -0.60 6.12 20.81
C VAL A 129 -0.97 6.66 22.21
N PRO A 130 -2.22 7.08 22.45
CA PRO A 130 -2.63 7.52 23.77
C PRO A 130 -2.39 6.38 24.77
N GLY A 131 -1.51 6.60 25.76
CA GLY A 131 -1.31 5.64 26.84
C GLY A 131 -2.63 5.38 27.56
N PRO A 132 -2.81 4.19 28.17
CA PRO A 132 -4.03 3.87 28.91
C PRO A 132 -4.29 4.95 29.95
N HIS A 133 -5.46 5.59 29.86
CA HIS A 133 -5.87 6.60 30.83
C HIS A 133 -6.10 5.88 32.17
N LEU A 134 -5.11 5.93 33.06
CA LEU A 134 -5.32 5.51 34.44
C LEU A 134 -6.20 6.56 35.13
N PRO A 135 -7.39 6.21 35.64
CA PRO A 135 -8.15 7.12 36.48
C PRO A 135 -7.36 7.41 37.76
N ALA A 136 -7.38 8.68 38.18
CA ALA A 136 -6.76 9.18 39.41
C ALA A 136 -7.46 8.68 40.67
#